data_AF-A0A7J3JDJ0-F1
#
_entry.id   AF-A0A7J3JDJ0-F1
#
_cell.length_a   1.000
_cell.length_b   1.000
_cell.length_c   1.000
_cell.angle_alpha   90.00
_cell.angle_beta   90.00
_cell.angle_gamma   90.00
#
_symmetry.space_group_name_H-M   'P 1'
#
loop_
_entity.id
_entity.type
_entity.pdbx_description
1 polymer ?
#
loop_
_entity_poly.entity_id
_entity_poly.type
_entity_poly.pdbx_seq_one_letter_code
_entity_poly.pdbx_strand_id
1 'polypeptide(L)'
;MVYCSNCGAPVADEANFCPKCGTKTPKGTASNVKYPSGELEDAFYRAGKELERAFMIAAKETEAALKRARESIKDKNVETQPPTSVVCPNCGAQNVQSAVFCNACGKKLNP
;
A
#
# COMPACT_ATOMS: atom_id res chain seq x y z
N MET A 1 -11.05 -44.59 -7.72
CA MET A 1 -10.33 -43.48 -7.06
C MET A 1 -9.17 -43.10 -7.96
N VAL A 2 -8.95 -41.82 -8.21
CA VAL A 2 -7.85 -41.30 -9.04
C VAL A 2 -6.93 -40.41 -8.22
N TYR A 3 -5.70 -40.20 -8.67
CA TYR A 3 -4.78 -39.24 -8.05
C TYR A 3 -4.81 -37.91 -8.80
N CYS A 4 -4.81 -36.80 -8.05
CA CYS A 4 -4.75 -35.47 -8.63
C CYS A 4 -3.43 -35.28 -9.40
N SER A 5 -3.51 -34.90 -10.68
CA SER A 5 -2.35 -34.65 -11.54
C SER A 5 -1.48 -33.47 -11.08
N ASN A 6 -2.00 -32.57 -10.26
CA ASN A 6 -1.26 -31.40 -9.76
C ASN A 6 -0.62 -31.65 -8.38
N CYS A 7 -1.40 -32.13 -7.40
CA CYS A 7 -0.94 -32.22 -6.01
C CYS A 7 -0.77 -33.64 -5.45
N GLY A 8 -1.04 -34.67 -6.27
CA GLY A 8 -0.89 -36.09 -5.91
C GLY A 8 -1.89 -36.63 -4.89
N ALA A 9 -2.84 -35.82 -4.39
CA ALA A 9 -3.83 -36.29 -3.42
C ALA A 9 -4.80 -37.31 -4.05
N PRO A 10 -5.30 -38.28 -3.26
CA PRO A 10 -6.38 -39.15 -3.71
C PRO A 10 -7.68 -38.34 -3.88
N VAL A 11 -8.40 -38.61 -4.96
CA VAL A 11 -9.63 -37.93 -5.36
C VAL A 11 -10.68 -38.97 -5.78
N ALA A 12 -11.94 -38.73 -5.43
CA ALA A 12 -13.07 -39.56 -5.88
C ALA A 12 -13.24 -39.49 -7.40
N ASP A 13 -13.72 -40.56 -8.03
CA ASP A 13 -13.80 -40.66 -9.50
C ASP A 13 -14.85 -39.69 -10.08
N GLU A 14 -15.88 -39.40 -9.30
CA GLU A 14 -16.98 -38.49 -9.61
C GLU A 14 -16.70 -37.02 -9.27
N ALA A 15 -15.61 -36.72 -8.54
CA ALA A 15 -15.30 -35.34 -8.17
C ALA A 15 -14.86 -34.53 -9.40
N ASN A 16 -15.44 -33.36 -9.62
CA ASN A 16 -15.07 -32.47 -10.73
C ASN A 16 -13.78 -31.67 -10.46
N PHE A 17 -13.47 -31.42 -9.19
CA PHE A 17 -12.29 -30.68 -8.74
C PHE A 17 -11.61 -31.43 -7.59
N CYS A 18 -10.29 -31.32 -7.47
CA CYS A 18 -9.53 -31.87 -6.35
C CYS A 18 -9.85 -31.09 -5.07
N PRO A 19 -10.26 -31.74 -3.96
CA PRO A 19 -10.60 -31.03 -2.71
C PRO A 19 -9.38 -30.43 -2.00
N LYS A 20 -8.16 -30.88 -2.33
CA LYS A 20 -6.92 -30.37 -1.71
C LYS A 20 -6.40 -29.10 -2.37
N CYS A 21 -6.41 -29.02 -3.70
CA CYS A 21 -5.76 -27.94 -4.44
C CYS A 21 -6.65 -27.25 -5.48
N GLY A 22 -7.92 -27.66 -5.58
CA GLY A 22 -8.89 -27.07 -6.51
C GLY A 22 -8.71 -27.48 -7.97
N THR A 23 -7.63 -28.15 -8.37
CA THR A 23 -7.38 -28.50 -9.78
C THR A 23 -8.48 -29.40 -10.33
N LYS A 24 -8.99 -29.05 -11.52
CA LYS A 24 -9.97 -29.81 -12.30
C LYS A 24 -9.49 -31.24 -12.53
N THR A 25 -10.34 -32.20 -12.21
CA THR A 25 -10.05 -33.63 -12.42
C THR A 25 -10.31 -34.04 -13.87
N PRO A 26 -9.89 -35.24 -14.30
CA PRO A 26 -10.27 -35.78 -15.61
C PRO A 26 -11.79 -35.78 -15.82
N LYS A 27 -12.59 -36.07 -14.78
CA LYS A 27 -14.05 -36.03 -14.83
C LYS A 27 -14.59 -34.62 -15.06
N GLY A 28 -14.09 -33.64 -14.30
CA GLY A 28 -14.46 -32.23 -14.48
C GLY A 28 -14.11 -31.72 -15.88
N THR A 29 -12.98 -32.16 -16.44
CA THR A 29 -12.56 -31.86 -17.82
C THR A 29 -13.52 -32.47 -18.83
N ALA A 30 -13.82 -33.77 -18.73
CA ALA A 30 -14.74 -34.47 -19.62
C ALA A 30 -16.17 -33.91 -19.58
N SER A 31 -16.62 -33.46 -18.41
CA SER A 31 -17.93 -32.82 -18.22
C SER A 31 -17.92 -31.30 -18.49
N ASN A 32 -16.80 -30.74 -18.96
CA ASN A 32 -16.61 -29.32 -19.25
C ASN A 32 -17.10 -28.36 -18.14
N VAL A 33 -16.94 -28.76 -16.88
CA VAL A 33 -17.38 -27.94 -15.73
C VAL A 33 -16.52 -26.67 -15.67
N LYS A 34 -17.12 -25.49 -15.56
CA LYS A 34 -16.33 -24.25 -15.42
C LYS A 34 -15.82 -24.12 -13.99
N TYR A 35 -14.63 -23.54 -13.82
CA TYR A 35 -14.20 -23.13 -12.50
C TYR A 35 -15.16 -22.06 -11.95
N PRO A 36 -15.43 -22.03 -10.64
CA PRO A 36 -16.14 -20.92 -9.99
C PRO A 36 -15.39 -19.58 -10.07
N SER A 37 -14.18 -19.55 -10.67
CA SER A 37 -13.33 -18.37 -10.76
C SER A 37 -13.96 -17.22 -11.54
N GLY A 38 -14.91 -17.48 -12.46
CA GLY A 38 -15.60 -16.42 -13.19
C GLY A 38 -16.47 -15.53 -12.29
N GLU A 39 -17.25 -16.14 -11.39
CA GLU A 39 -18.07 -15.39 -10.43
C GLU A 39 -17.21 -14.63 -9.41
N LEU A 40 -16.09 -15.23 -9.02
CA LEU A 40 -15.13 -14.63 -8.11
C LEU A 40 -14.38 -13.45 -8.76
N GLU A 41 -13.98 -13.58 -10.03
CA GLU A 41 -13.34 -12.53 -10.82
C GLU A 41 -14.29 -11.32 -10.98
N ASP A 42 -15.56 -11.56 -11.29
CA ASP A 42 -16.59 -10.51 -11.36
C ASP A 42 -16.79 -9.81 -10.01
N ALA A 43 -16.82 -10.57 -8.90
CA ALA A 43 -16.95 -10.01 -7.56
C ALA A 43 -15.74 -9.13 -7.20
N PHE A 44 -14.52 -9.58 -7.48
CA PHE A 44 -13.31 -8.79 -7.26
C PHE A 44 -13.25 -7.54 -8.14
N TYR A 45 -13.66 -7.64 -9.40
CA TYR A 45 -13.73 -6.48 -10.30
C TYR A 45 -14.67 -5.40 -9.77
N ARG A 46 -15.86 -5.79 -9.31
CA ARG A 46 -16.84 -4.86 -8.72
C ARG A 46 -16.31 -4.23 -7.43
N ALA A 47 -15.78 -5.05 -6.52
CA ALA A 47 -15.20 -4.58 -5.27
C ALA A 47 -14.03 -3.60 -5.51
N GLY A 48 -13.17 -3.90 -6.49
CA GLY A 48 -12.06 -3.02 -6.89
C GLY A 48 -12.56 -1.66 -7.39
N LYS A 49 -13.64 -1.63 -8.19
CA LYS A 49 -14.24 -0.38 -8.67
C LYS A 49 -14.88 0.46 -7.57
N GLU A 50 -15.47 -0.17 -6.56
CA GLU A 50 -16.00 0.54 -5.40
C GLU A 50 -14.87 1.14 -4.56
N LEU A 51 -13.80 0.37 -4.34
CA LEU A 51 -12.63 0.82 -3.61
C LEU A 51 -11.91 1.98 -4.31
N GLU A 52 -11.75 1.93 -5.63
CA GLU A 52 -11.18 3.02 -6.44
C GLU A 52 -11.96 4.32 -6.25
N ARG A 53 -13.30 4.26 -6.28
CA ARG A 53 -14.15 5.43 -6.03
C ARG A 53 -13.97 5.98 -4.62
N ALA A 54 -13.95 5.12 -3.61
CA ALA A 54 -13.77 5.52 -2.22
C ALA A 54 -12.43 6.25 -2.02
N PHE A 55 -11.35 5.72 -2.60
CA PHE A 55 -10.04 6.36 -2.52
C PHE A 55 -9.98 7.70 -3.25
N MET A 56 -10.61 7.84 -4.42
CA MET A 56 -10.66 9.14 -5.12
C MET A 56 -11.38 10.22 -4.29
N ILE A 57 -12.47 9.85 -3.61
CA ILE A 57 -13.19 10.78 -2.72
C ILE A 57 -12.29 11.20 -1.57
N ALA A 58 -11.68 10.24 -0.88
CA ALA A 58 -10.76 10.51 0.23
C ALA A 58 -9.58 11.41 -0.22
N ALA A 59 -8.99 11.12 -1.39
CA ALA A 59 -7.90 11.93 -1.94
C ALA A 59 -8.35 13.39 -2.15
N LYS A 60 -9.52 13.60 -2.77
CA LYS A 60 -10.07 14.95 -2.98
C LYS A 60 -10.32 15.70 -1.67
N GLU A 61 -10.85 15.01 -0.66
CA GLU A 61 -11.11 15.62 0.66
C GLU A 61 -9.81 16.01 1.37
N THR A 62 -8.81 15.12 1.35
CA THR A 62 -7.50 15.41 1.95
C THR A 62 -6.80 16.56 1.24
N GLU A 63 -6.82 16.61 -0.09
CA GLU A 63 -6.27 17.72 -0.87
C GLU A 63 -6.95 19.04 -0.51
N ALA A 64 -8.28 19.07 -0.43
CA ALA A 64 -9.02 20.25 -0.05
C ALA A 64 -8.70 20.71 1.38
N ALA A 65 -8.57 19.77 2.32
CA ALA A 65 -8.19 20.07 3.71
C ALA A 65 -6.77 20.66 3.79
N LEU A 66 -5.80 20.06 3.10
CA LEU A 66 -4.42 20.55 3.06
C LEU A 66 -4.31 21.93 2.39
N LYS A 67 -5.07 22.16 1.32
CA LYS A 67 -5.10 23.46 0.64
C LYS A 67 -5.58 24.57 1.58
N ARG A 68 -6.67 24.34 2.32
CA ARG A 68 -7.19 25.28 3.33
C ARG A 68 -6.19 25.51 4.46
N ALA A 69 -5.53 24.45 4.94
CA ALA A 69 -4.51 24.57 5.98
C ALA A 69 -3.29 25.38 5.48
N ARG A 70 -2.91 25.25 4.21
CA ARG A 70 -1.82 26.02 3.62
C ARG A 70 -2.18 27.51 3.49
N GLU A 71 -3.40 27.81 3.07
CA GLU A 71 -3.90 29.18 2.95
C GLU A 71 -3.90 29.87 4.33
N SER A 72 -4.37 29.19 5.37
CA SER A 72 -4.36 29.74 6.73
C SER A 72 -2.97 29.93 7.34
N ILE A 73 -1.95 29.23 6.84
CA ILE A 73 -0.54 29.44 7.22
C ILE A 73 0.07 30.64 6.47
N LYS A 74 -0.39 30.97 5.26
CA LYS A 74 0.14 32.11 4.48
C LYS A 74 -0.27 33.47 5.05
N ASP A 75 -1.46 33.56 5.64
CA ASP A 75 -1.98 34.82 6.21
C ASP A 75 -1.44 35.11 7.62
N LYS A 76 -0.95 34.07 8.32
CA LYS A 76 -0.14 34.27 9.50
C LYS A 76 1.27 34.61 9.03
N ASN A 77 1.57 35.91 8.95
CA ASN A 77 2.93 36.43 9.01
C ASN A 77 3.59 35.88 10.29
N VAL A 78 4.07 34.64 10.24
CA VAL A 78 5.08 34.14 11.15
C VAL A 78 6.27 35.03 10.84
N GLU A 79 6.46 36.03 11.69
CA GLU A 79 7.67 36.82 11.78
C GLU A 79 8.84 35.84 11.67
N THR A 80 9.38 35.72 10.47
CA THR A 80 10.62 35.02 10.18
C THR A 80 11.70 35.84 10.85
N GLN A 81 11.85 35.66 12.15
CA GLN A 81 13.16 35.78 12.76
C GLN A 81 14.07 34.90 11.89
N PRO A 82 15.09 35.48 11.24
CA PRO A 82 15.97 34.71 10.39
C PRO A 82 16.44 33.52 11.22
N PRO A 83 16.37 32.28 10.70
CA PRO A 83 16.79 31.12 11.45
C PRO A 83 18.23 31.37 11.86
N THR A 84 18.43 31.66 13.16
CA THR A 84 19.75 31.79 13.74
C THR A 84 20.47 30.49 13.40
N SER A 85 21.69 30.62 12.87
CA SER A 85 22.42 29.46 12.35
C SER A 85 23.56 29.08 13.29
N VAL A 86 23.78 27.78 13.45
CA VAL A 86 24.91 27.20 14.19
C VAL A 86 25.77 26.40 13.21
N VAL A 87 27.09 26.54 13.32
CA VAL A 87 28.04 25.77 12.49
C VAL A 87 28.44 24.51 13.25
N CYS A 88 28.37 23.36 12.57
CA CYS A 88 28.77 22.09 13.15
C CYS A 88 30.28 22.07 13.44
N PRO A 89 30.71 21.86 14.70
CA PRO A 89 32.14 21.85 15.02
C PRO A 89 32.87 20.62 14.43
N ASN A 90 32.14 19.57 14.06
CA ASN A 90 32.73 18.34 13.54
C ASN A 90 32.92 18.34 12.01
N CYS A 91 32.02 18.97 11.24
CA CYS A 91 32.08 18.93 9.78
C CYS A 91 31.92 20.30 9.10
N GLY A 92 31.70 21.38 9.85
CA GLY A 92 31.54 22.73 9.31
C GLY A 92 30.18 23.03 8.67
N ALA A 93 29.24 22.07 8.65
CA ALA A 93 27.92 22.30 8.05
C ALA A 93 27.11 23.35 8.85
N GLN A 94 26.47 24.27 8.14
CA GLN A 94 25.55 25.24 8.73
C GLN A 94 24.20 24.57 9.02
N ASN A 95 23.71 24.76 10.24
CA ASN A 95 22.48 24.16 10.77
C ASN A 95 21.60 25.24 11.41
N VAL A 96 20.32 24.97 11.60
CA VAL A 96 19.44 25.85 12.38
C VAL A 96 19.80 25.77 13.86
N GLN A 97 19.72 26.87 14.61
CA GLN A 97 20.14 26.93 16.02
C GLN A 97 19.35 25.97 16.93
N SER A 98 18.12 25.59 16.54
CA SER A 98 17.32 24.59 17.23
C SER A 98 17.70 23.14 16.90
N ALA A 99 18.64 22.91 15.97
CA ALA A 99 19.05 21.56 15.60
C ALA A 99 19.82 20.90 16.74
N VAL A 100 19.36 19.73 17.17
CA VAL A 100 20.05 18.91 18.21
C VAL A 100 21.16 18.06 17.60
N PHE A 101 21.04 17.67 16.33
CA PHE A 101 22.03 16.88 15.59
C PHE A 101 22.32 17.55 14.24
N CYS A 102 23.55 17.35 13.76
CA CYS A 102 24.00 17.88 12.50
C CYS A 102 23.29 17.16 11.35
N ASN A 103 22.62 17.93 10.50
CA ASN A 103 21.95 17.40 9.31
C ASN A 103 22.91 16.75 8.31
N ALA A 104 24.20 17.09 8.35
CA ALA A 104 25.20 16.60 7.41
C ALA A 104 25.99 15.39 7.95
N CYS A 105 26.32 15.37 9.23
CA CYS A 105 27.18 14.30 9.80
C CYS A 105 26.56 13.54 10.97
N GLY A 106 25.33 13.86 11.38
CA GLY A 106 24.60 13.17 12.46
C GLY A 106 25.14 13.42 13.87
N LYS A 107 26.30 14.08 14.05
CA LYS A 107 26.84 14.41 15.38
C LYS A 107 26.02 15.48 16.07
N LYS A 108 25.92 15.40 17.39
CA LYS A 108 25.17 16.34 18.22
C LYS A 108 25.68 17.79 18.04
N LEU A 109 24.77 18.75 17.92
CA LEU A 109 25.03 20.18 17.75
C LEU A 109 24.77 20.93 19.06
N ASN A 110 25.68 20.74 19.99
CA ASN A 110 26.06 21.65 21.06
C ASN A 110 27.32 21.01 21.70
N PRO A 111 28.22 21.79 22.32
CA PRO A 111 29.35 21.24 23.07
C PRO A 111 28.90 20.24 24.14
#